data_AF-W6NH89-F1
#
_entry.id   AF-W6NH89-F1
#
_cell.length_a   1.000
_cell.length_b   1.000
_cell.length_c   1.000
_cell.angle_alpha   90.00
_cell.angle_beta   90.00
_cell.angle_gamma   90.00
#
_symmetry.space_group_name_H-M   'P 1'
#
loop_
_entity.id
_entity.type
_entity.pdbx_description
1 polymer ?
#
loop_
_entity_poly.entity_id
_entity_poly.type
_entity_poly.pdbx_seq_one_letter_code
_entity_poly.pdbx_strand_id
1 'polypeptide(L)'
;MAVTEDFYCIEGNTSVKNLMRSIITEITQNAGIYKWDLVIPDSIDKVGAAIDGSTINLIADGSSTDKVQTVFSTSNQDDTCIIKATTSYGKTFYVKFSREPMDLSLKDKQIIKKFQDLHSYSTPNGSGGYYNKTRTDAEVLEIMAGENPDVSGSGYSDYVNAMTKGLAINNIRIQISDKLNAAGDDISIPNDIQKSYNYRLAWYRNLQSEIKDFLPVEYWITVTKDSINLVLRGDPSADVSPYNNYLTGYCYIGALKPIEDSAYTDDEYNFGITVSSDVEPGYSNPYGQRTATGITDVCMIANKIGMPYQPHYPGFYSTNMFMDKCNVEGSRWDHKKHQFSPITLVHPIDMERGNMINVLAGDGSNINDEDMLTYMRDTDSEENYKKFRITAPFNFLNNSVNPNSSIAIRWKKVAE
;
A
#
# COMPACT_ATOMS: atom_id res chain seq x y z
N MET A 1 12.54 14.24 -33.17
CA MET A 1 12.83 12.86 -32.74
C MET A 1 12.20 12.70 -31.38
N ALA A 2 11.11 11.95 -31.27
CA ALA A 2 10.54 11.58 -29.99
C ALA A 2 11.61 10.75 -29.26
N VAL A 3 12.03 11.18 -28.07
CA VAL A 3 12.89 10.36 -27.23
C VAL A 3 12.01 9.18 -26.81
N THR A 4 12.29 8.01 -27.38
CA THR A 4 11.70 6.74 -26.94
C THR A 4 12.20 6.54 -25.51
N GLU A 5 11.34 6.76 -24.54
CA GLU A 5 11.69 6.48 -23.15
C GLU A 5 11.64 4.96 -22.99
N ASP A 6 12.81 4.34 -22.92
CA ASP A 6 12.90 2.90 -22.73
C ASP A 6 12.49 2.54 -21.28
N PHE A 7 11.82 1.40 -21.12
CA PHE A 7 11.25 0.96 -19.85
C PHE A 7 11.33 -0.57 -19.70
N TYR A 8 11.26 -1.05 -18.47
CA TYR A 8 11.06 -2.45 -18.14
C TYR A 8 9.60 -2.70 -17.77
N CYS A 9 8.98 -3.76 -18.28
CA CYS A 9 7.64 -4.17 -17.83
C CYS A 9 7.51 -5.70 -17.75
N ILE A 10 6.81 -6.18 -16.72
CA ILE A 10 6.55 -7.60 -16.51
C ILE A 10 5.21 -7.82 -15.83
N GLU A 11 4.56 -8.92 -16.19
CA GLU A 11 3.40 -9.45 -15.46
C GLU A 11 3.76 -10.78 -14.83
N GLY A 12 3.24 -11.03 -13.64
CA GLY A 12 3.53 -12.26 -12.91
C GLY A 12 2.48 -12.57 -11.86
N ASN A 13 2.61 -13.77 -11.29
CA ASN A 13 1.78 -14.25 -10.19
C ASN A 13 2.70 -14.85 -9.13
N THR A 14 2.43 -14.55 -7.86
CA THR A 14 3.20 -15.05 -6.73
C THR A 14 2.28 -15.21 -5.51
N SER A 15 2.66 -16.08 -4.57
CA SER A 15 1.96 -16.18 -3.29
C SER A 15 2.17 -14.91 -2.46
N VAL A 16 1.19 -14.51 -1.65
CA VAL A 16 1.30 -13.40 -0.67
C VAL A 16 2.59 -13.49 0.15
N LYS A 17 3.00 -14.69 0.56
CA LYS A 17 4.25 -14.95 1.30
C LYS A 17 5.51 -14.44 0.58
N ASN A 18 5.55 -14.55 -0.74
CA ASN A 18 6.72 -14.24 -1.57
C ASN A 18 6.55 -12.91 -2.32
N LEU A 19 5.40 -12.24 -2.19
CA LEU A 19 5.05 -11.04 -2.93
C LEU A 19 6.12 -9.95 -2.84
N MET A 20 6.57 -9.65 -1.62
CA MET A 20 7.59 -8.63 -1.38
C MET A 20 8.90 -8.97 -2.09
N ARG A 21 9.40 -10.20 -1.93
CA ARG A 21 10.61 -10.65 -2.61
C ARG A 21 10.48 -10.58 -4.13
N SER A 22 9.34 -11.00 -4.69
CA SER A 22 9.07 -10.94 -6.12
C SER A 22 9.12 -9.50 -6.63
N ILE A 23 8.32 -8.59 -6.06
CA ILE A 23 8.25 -7.18 -6.50
C ILE A 23 9.63 -6.51 -6.42
N ILE A 24 10.34 -6.68 -5.30
CA ILE A 24 11.65 -6.07 -5.11
C ILE A 24 12.70 -6.67 -6.05
N THR A 25 12.61 -7.96 -6.38
CA THR A 25 13.48 -8.60 -7.38
C THR A 25 13.25 -8.00 -8.77
N GLU A 26 11.99 -7.80 -9.16
CA GLU A 26 11.68 -7.18 -10.46
C GLU A 26 12.25 -5.76 -10.57
N ILE A 27 12.11 -4.96 -9.51
CA ILE A 27 12.59 -3.57 -9.47
C ILE A 27 14.12 -3.47 -9.41
N THR A 28 14.77 -4.33 -8.64
CA THR A 28 16.20 -4.14 -8.27
C THR A 28 17.17 -5.02 -9.05
N GLN A 29 16.69 -6.11 -9.65
CA GLN A 29 17.53 -7.06 -10.40
C GLN A 29 17.13 -7.16 -11.86
N ASN A 30 15.84 -7.40 -12.14
CA ASN A 30 15.39 -7.72 -13.50
C ASN A 30 15.21 -6.49 -14.40
N ALA A 31 14.96 -5.32 -13.81
CA ALA A 31 14.81 -4.05 -14.55
C ALA A 31 16.09 -3.55 -15.26
N GLY A 32 17.21 -4.26 -15.14
CA GLY A 32 18.41 -4.01 -15.95
C GLY A 32 18.99 -2.62 -15.72
N ILE A 33 19.01 -1.78 -16.75
CA ILE A 33 19.50 -0.39 -16.66
C ILE A 33 18.50 0.58 -16.01
N TYR A 34 17.23 0.18 -15.85
CA TYR A 34 16.19 0.95 -15.18
C TYR A 34 16.04 0.59 -13.71
N LYS A 35 16.88 -0.34 -13.22
CA LYS A 35 16.77 -0.84 -11.86
C LYS A 35 16.96 0.26 -10.83
N TRP A 36 16.25 0.10 -9.72
CA TRP A 36 16.51 0.87 -8.51
C TRP A 36 17.41 0.04 -7.59
N ASP A 37 18.16 0.68 -6.71
CA ASP A 37 19.10 -0.03 -5.87
C ASP A 37 18.44 -0.46 -4.56
N LEU A 38 18.61 -1.73 -4.18
CA LEU A 38 18.25 -2.20 -2.84
C LEU A 38 19.23 -1.62 -1.81
N VAL A 39 18.69 -1.01 -0.76
CA VAL A 39 19.44 -0.44 0.37
C VAL A 39 19.31 -1.33 1.59
N ILE A 40 18.08 -1.71 1.93
CA ILE A 40 17.76 -2.59 3.05
C ILE A 40 16.77 -3.63 2.55
N PRO A 41 16.95 -4.92 2.89
CA PRO A 41 18.15 -5.49 3.49
C PRO A 41 19.37 -5.43 2.55
N ASP A 42 20.54 -5.81 3.05
CA ASP A 42 21.80 -5.80 2.27
C ASP A 42 21.83 -6.75 1.06
N SER A 43 20.83 -7.64 0.95
CA SER A 43 20.74 -8.66 -0.09
C SER A 43 19.30 -9.10 -0.32
N ILE A 44 18.95 -9.40 -1.58
CA ILE A 44 17.60 -9.81 -1.97
C ILE A 44 17.13 -11.08 -1.24
N ASP A 45 18.07 -11.95 -0.86
CA ASP A 45 17.76 -13.25 -0.22
C ASP A 45 17.25 -13.09 1.20
N LYS A 46 17.49 -11.94 1.84
CA LYS A 46 16.96 -11.60 3.15
C LYS A 46 15.55 -11.01 3.08
N VAL A 47 15.08 -10.60 1.90
CA VAL A 47 13.71 -10.07 1.73
C VAL A 47 12.70 -11.20 1.91
N GLY A 48 11.80 -11.05 2.89
CA GLY A 48 10.79 -12.05 3.21
C GLY A 48 11.38 -13.33 3.82
N ALA A 49 12.65 -13.30 4.24
CA ALA A 49 13.27 -14.40 4.97
C ALA A 49 12.58 -14.60 6.32
N ALA A 50 12.47 -15.85 6.76
CA ALA A 50 12.00 -16.15 8.10
C ALA A 50 13.01 -15.63 9.12
N ILE A 51 12.53 -14.92 10.13
CA ILE A 51 13.35 -14.51 11.27
C ILE A 51 13.44 -15.72 12.21
N ASP A 52 14.60 -16.36 12.27
CA ASP A 52 14.83 -17.51 13.14
C ASP A 52 14.54 -17.15 14.62
N GLY A 53 13.70 -17.96 15.27
CA GLY A 53 13.47 -17.87 16.71
C GLY A 53 12.55 -16.73 17.17
N SER A 54 11.75 -16.12 16.29
CA SER A 54 10.76 -15.12 16.73
C SER A 54 9.68 -15.76 17.61
N THR A 55 9.75 -15.48 18.90
CA THR A 55 8.74 -15.88 19.88
C THR A 55 8.05 -14.65 20.46
N ILE A 56 6.73 -14.72 20.60
CA ILE A 56 5.95 -13.78 21.39
C ILE A 56 5.74 -14.38 22.77
N ASN A 57 6.15 -13.66 23.81
CA ASN A 57 5.74 -13.95 25.18
C ASN A 57 4.52 -13.06 25.50
N LEU A 58 3.42 -13.69 25.90
CA LEU A 58 2.19 -12.99 26.30
C LEU A 58 2.31 -12.29 27.66
N ILE A 59 3.35 -12.59 28.44
CA ILE A 59 3.64 -11.95 29.72
C ILE A 59 4.68 -10.83 29.52
N ALA A 60 4.31 -9.61 29.88
CA ALA A 60 5.16 -8.42 29.85
C ALA A 60 5.61 -7.97 31.24
N ASP A 61 4.84 -8.30 32.30
CA ASP A 61 5.12 -7.87 33.68
C ASP A 61 6.17 -8.72 34.42
N GLY A 62 6.73 -9.75 33.76
CA GLY A 62 7.75 -10.64 34.31
C GLY A 62 7.21 -11.75 35.23
N SER A 63 5.88 -11.88 35.37
CA SER A 63 5.25 -13.03 36.03
C SER A 63 5.48 -14.34 35.25
N SER A 64 5.16 -15.48 35.87
CA SER A 64 5.31 -16.79 35.24
C SER A 64 4.21 -17.73 35.69
N THR A 65 3.78 -18.61 34.79
CA THR A 65 2.83 -19.69 35.06
C THR A 65 3.22 -20.93 34.26
N ASP A 66 2.93 -22.10 34.81
CA ASP A 66 3.06 -23.42 34.18
C ASP A 66 1.71 -24.00 33.72
N LYS A 67 0.60 -23.33 34.02
CA LYS A 67 -0.76 -23.81 33.71
C LYS A 67 -1.20 -23.52 32.28
N VAL A 68 -0.63 -22.48 31.67
CA VAL A 68 -0.98 -22.06 30.31
C VAL A 68 0.29 -21.80 29.51
N GLN A 69 0.23 -22.02 28.19
CA GLN A 69 1.33 -21.65 27.31
C GLN A 69 1.41 -20.13 27.21
N THR A 70 2.58 -19.55 27.43
CA THR A 70 2.76 -18.09 27.39
C THR A 70 3.67 -17.67 26.25
N VAL A 71 4.47 -18.59 25.72
CA VAL A 71 5.44 -18.35 24.66
C VAL A 71 4.99 -19.07 23.39
N PHE A 72 4.87 -18.32 22.30
CA PHE A 72 4.42 -18.81 21.00
C PHE A 72 5.42 -18.45 19.92
N SER A 73 5.77 -19.40 19.06
CA SER A 73 6.53 -19.11 17.84
C SER A 73 5.63 -18.43 16.82
N THR A 74 6.07 -17.31 16.27
CA THR A 74 5.36 -16.61 15.20
C THR A 74 6.13 -16.73 13.89
N SER A 75 5.40 -16.68 12.77
CA SER A 75 5.98 -16.56 11.44
C SER A 75 6.31 -15.08 11.19
N ASN A 76 7.30 -14.52 11.89
CA ASN A 76 7.77 -13.18 11.56
C ASN A 76 8.71 -13.30 10.36
N GLN A 77 8.22 -12.96 9.17
CA GLN A 77 9.10 -12.62 8.06
C GLN A 77 9.52 -11.16 8.23
N ASP A 78 10.75 -10.80 7.84
CA ASP A 78 11.08 -9.39 7.65
C ASP A 78 10.82 -9.00 6.20
N ASP A 79 9.72 -8.29 5.99
CA ASP A 79 9.33 -7.77 4.69
C ASP A 79 9.67 -6.28 4.53
N THR A 80 10.43 -5.71 5.46
CA THR A 80 10.87 -4.34 5.36
C THR A 80 11.96 -4.23 4.30
N CYS A 81 11.68 -3.47 3.25
CA CYS A 81 12.63 -3.21 2.18
C CYS A 81 12.74 -1.71 1.95
N ILE A 82 13.95 -1.19 1.81
CA ILE A 82 14.19 0.17 1.35
C ILE A 82 14.95 0.09 0.05
N ILE A 83 14.38 0.68 -1.00
CA ILE A 83 15.03 0.87 -2.29
C ILE A 83 15.33 2.35 -2.51
N LYS A 84 16.30 2.66 -3.36
CA LYS A 84 16.63 4.02 -3.76
C LYS A 84 16.72 4.17 -5.27
N ALA A 85 16.39 5.36 -5.74
CA ALA A 85 16.61 5.76 -7.13
C ALA A 85 17.29 7.11 -7.18
N THR A 86 18.24 7.28 -8.10
CA THR A 86 18.69 8.61 -8.52
C THR A 86 18.02 8.91 -9.84
N THR A 87 17.08 9.86 -9.81
CA THR A 87 16.25 10.23 -10.97
C THR A 87 17.13 10.86 -12.06
N SER A 88 16.58 10.99 -13.27
CA SER A 88 17.18 11.72 -14.38
C SER A 88 17.42 13.20 -14.06
N TYR A 89 16.79 13.72 -13.01
CA TYR A 89 16.99 15.06 -12.45
C TYR A 89 18.18 15.15 -11.47
N GLY A 90 18.88 14.02 -11.20
CA GLY A 90 20.08 13.99 -10.37
C GLY A 90 19.81 14.01 -8.86
N LYS A 91 18.55 13.82 -8.43
CA LYS A 91 18.16 13.72 -7.03
C LYS A 91 17.92 12.27 -6.63
N THR A 92 18.31 11.93 -5.41
CA THR A 92 18.14 10.60 -4.85
C THR A 92 16.94 10.57 -3.92
N PHE A 93 16.07 9.57 -4.08
CA PHE A 93 14.93 9.33 -3.22
C PHE A 93 14.93 7.87 -2.74
N TYR A 94 14.28 7.65 -1.61
CA TYR A 94 14.16 6.38 -0.93
C TYR A 94 12.69 5.99 -0.84
N VAL A 95 12.43 4.70 -1.02
CA VAL A 95 11.09 4.13 -0.93
C VAL A 95 11.14 2.92 -0.02
N LYS A 96 10.37 2.98 1.06
CA LYS A 96 10.23 1.92 2.04
C LYS A 96 8.98 1.14 1.75
N PHE A 97 9.12 -0.16 1.54
CA PHE A 97 8.04 -1.13 1.52
C PHE A 97 8.07 -1.89 2.84
N SER A 98 6.91 -2.17 3.41
CA SER A 98 6.79 -2.98 4.63
C SER A 98 5.45 -3.68 4.70
N ARG A 99 5.41 -4.85 5.33
CA ARG A 99 4.16 -5.48 5.75
C ARG A 99 4.07 -5.40 7.26
N GLU A 100 3.03 -4.75 7.75
CA GLU A 100 2.75 -4.71 9.17
C GLU A 100 2.05 -5.98 9.64
N PRO A 101 1.99 -6.22 10.96
CA PRO A 101 1.08 -7.21 11.52
C PRO A 101 -0.36 -7.00 11.01
N MET A 102 -1.06 -8.10 10.80
CA MET A 102 -2.44 -8.10 10.33
C MET A 102 -3.34 -7.23 11.23
N ASP A 103 -4.26 -6.48 10.60
CA ASP A 103 -5.21 -5.66 11.35
C ASP A 103 -6.01 -6.51 12.35
N LEU A 104 -6.18 -5.94 13.54
CA LEU A 104 -7.04 -6.50 14.57
C LEU A 104 -8.51 -6.23 14.22
N SER A 105 -9.30 -7.30 14.16
CA SER A 105 -10.75 -7.20 14.03
C SER A 105 -11.34 -6.54 15.28
N LEU A 106 -12.61 -6.11 15.19
CA LEU A 106 -13.33 -5.59 16.37
C LEU A 106 -13.36 -6.60 17.52
N LYS A 107 -13.49 -7.91 17.20
CA LYS A 107 -13.46 -8.99 18.20
C LYS A 107 -12.08 -9.09 18.85
N ASP A 108 -11.01 -8.99 18.06
CA ASP A 108 -9.63 -9.03 18.57
C ASP A 108 -9.35 -7.83 19.49
N LYS A 109 -9.81 -6.64 19.12
CA LYS A 109 -9.70 -5.45 19.97
C LYS A 109 -10.48 -5.61 21.28
N GLN A 110 -11.65 -6.24 21.23
CA GLN A 110 -12.46 -6.53 22.42
C GLN A 110 -11.80 -7.58 23.32
N ILE A 111 -11.16 -8.63 22.78
CA ILE A 111 -10.49 -9.64 23.61
C ILE A 111 -9.24 -9.07 24.28
N ILE A 112 -8.48 -8.22 23.59
CA ILE A 112 -7.34 -7.50 24.18
C ILE A 112 -7.80 -6.55 25.29
N LYS A 113 -8.92 -5.84 25.07
CA LYS A 113 -9.50 -5.00 26.11
C LYS A 113 -9.97 -5.82 27.32
N LYS A 114 -10.58 -7.00 27.09
CA LYS A 114 -10.96 -7.91 28.18
C LYS A 114 -9.74 -8.35 29.01
N PHE A 115 -8.64 -8.68 28.35
CA PHE A 115 -7.37 -8.97 29.04
C PHE A 115 -6.95 -7.79 29.93
N GLN A 116 -6.95 -6.56 29.40
CA GLN A 116 -6.62 -5.35 30.17
C GLN A 116 -7.58 -5.13 31.36
N ASP A 117 -8.89 -5.26 31.14
CA ASP A 117 -9.91 -5.05 32.16
C ASP A 117 -9.79 -6.07 33.31
N LEU A 118 -9.40 -7.31 33.02
CA LEU A 118 -9.22 -8.38 34.02
C LEU A 118 -8.04 -8.15 34.98
N HIS A 119 -7.11 -7.25 34.65
CA HIS A 119 -6.03 -6.89 35.56
C HIS A 119 -6.55 -6.21 36.81
N SER A 120 -7.65 -5.47 36.74
CA SER A 120 -8.18 -4.74 37.90
C SER A 120 -9.39 -5.45 38.50
N TYR A 121 -9.42 -5.58 39.83
CA TYR A 121 -10.60 -6.07 40.54
C TYR A 121 -10.79 -5.43 41.91
N SER A 122 -12.03 -5.40 42.37
CA SER A 122 -12.38 -4.90 43.69
C SER A 122 -12.64 -6.05 44.66
N THR A 123 -12.19 -5.91 45.90
CA THR A 123 -12.43 -6.90 46.96
C THR A 123 -12.86 -6.20 48.26
N PRO A 124 -13.72 -6.83 49.08
CA PRO A 124 -14.25 -6.21 50.29
C PRO A 124 -13.15 -5.94 51.33
N ASN A 125 -13.18 -4.76 51.97
CA ASN A 125 -12.24 -4.36 53.01
C ASN A 125 -12.68 -4.77 54.43
N GLY A 126 -13.64 -5.68 54.59
CA GLY A 126 -14.16 -6.08 55.91
C GLY A 126 -14.90 -5.00 56.71
N SER A 127 -14.84 -3.72 56.31
CA SER A 127 -15.48 -2.56 56.96
C SER A 127 -16.54 -1.89 56.08
N GLY A 128 -17.12 -2.61 55.12
CA GLY A 128 -18.17 -2.09 54.22
C GLY A 128 -17.66 -1.27 53.02
N GLY A 129 -16.35 -1.16 52.82
CA GLY A 129 -15.72 -0.55 51.64
C GLY A 129 -15.06 -1.57 50.71
N TYR A 130 -14.60 -1.12 49.54
CA TYR A 130 -13.85 -1.93 48.56
C TYR A 130 -12.47 -1.29 48.31
N TYR A 131 -11.45 -2.12 48.10
CA TYR A 131 -10.16 -1.66 47.57
C TYR A 131 -9.89 -2.32 46.21
N ASN A 132 -9.21 -1.58 45.32
CA ASN A 132 -8.80 -2.07 44.02
C ASN A 132 -7.47 -2.81 44.15
N LYS A 133 -7.43 -4.03 43.63
CA LYS A 133 -6.22 -4.84 43.46
C LYS A 133 -5.93 -5.06 41.99
N THR A 134 -4.67 -5.37 41.71
CA THR A 134 -4.17 -5.66 40.38
C THR A 134 -3.71 -7.12 40.33
N ARG A 135 -4.08 -7.83 39.26
CA ARG A 135 -3.57 -9.15 38.89
C ARG A 135 -2.37 -9.00 37.97
N THR A 136 -1.51 -10.01 37.99
CA THR A 136 -0.42 -10.16 37.02
C THR A 136 -0.91 -10.70 35.68
N ASP A 137 -0.12 -10.55 34.63
CA ASP A 137 -0.41 -11.10 33.30
C ASP A 137 -0.66 -12.62 33.39
N ALA A 138 0.18 -13.35 34.15
CA ALA A 138 0.02 -14.79 34.36
C ALA A 138 -1.34 -15.16 34.97
N GLU A 139 -1.78 -14.46 36.02
CA GLU A 139 -3.07 -14.71 36.65
C GLU A 139 -4.24 -14.41 35.70
N VAL A 140 -4.13 -13.35 34.90
CA VAL A 140 -5.16 -13.00 33.92
C VAL A 140 -5.24 -14.05 32.80
N LEU A 141 -4.09 -14.54 32.31
CA LEU A 141 -4.06 -15.60 31.30
C LEU A 141 -4.67 -16.91 31.85
N GLU A 142 -4.38 -17.28 33.10
CA GLU A 142 -5.01 -18.43 33.76
C GLU A 142 -6.53 -18.28 33.86
N ILE A 143 -7.03 -17.09 34.22
CA ILE A 143 -8.47 -16.80 34.26
C ILE A 143 -9.08 -16.94 32.87
N MET A 144 -8.46 -16.36 31.85
CA MET A 144 -8.96 -16.42 30.47
C MET A 144 -8.94 -17.85 29.91
N ALA A 145 -8.05 -18.71 30.40
CA ALA A 145 -8.00 -20.13 30.05
C ALA A 145 -8.99 -21.00 30.84
N GLY A 146 -9.57 -20.47 31.92
CA GLY A 146 -10.42 -21.23 32.84
C GLY A 146 -9.64 -22.11 33.82
N GLU A 147 -8.33 -21.89 33.94
CA GLU A 147 -7.40 -22.65 34.80
C GLU A 147 -7.18 -21.98 36.17
N ASN A 148 -7.85 -20.83 36.40
CA ASN A 148 -7.84 -20.16 37.69
C ASN A 148 -8.88 -20.80 38.64
N PRO A 149 -8.49 -21.18 39.88
CA PRO A 149 -9.38 -21.87 40.81
C PRO A 149 -10.49 -20.97 41.39
N ASP A 150 -10.27 -19.65 41.42
CA ASP A 150 -11.12 -18.69 42.14
C ASP A 150 -12.07 -17.92 41.21
N VAL A 151 -11.70 -17.77 39.93
CA VAL A 151 -12.43 -16.95 38.96
C VAL A 151 -12.57 -17.68 37.63
N SER A 152 -13.82 -17.96 37.24
CA SER A 152 -14.11 -18.51 35.91
C SER A 152 -13.92 -17.44 34.84
N GLY A 153 -13.27 -17.82 33.74
CA GLY A 153 -13.10 -16.99 32.55
C GLY A 153 -13.00 -17.83 31.29
N SER A 154 -12.91 -17.14 30.15
CA SER A 154 -12.84 -17.73 28.82
C SER A 154 -12.23 -16.75 27.83
N GLY A 155 -11.76 -17.26 26.69
CA GLY A 155 -11.24 -16.44 25.58
C GLY A 155 -9.72 -16.40 25.48
N TYR A 156 -9.00 -17.27 26.19
CA TYR A 156 -7.56 -17.42 26.06
C TYR A 156 -7.12 -17.72 24.62
N SER A 157 -7.75 -18.68 23.93
CA SER A 157 -7.40 -19.02 22.54
C SER A 157 -7.59 -17.84 21.59
N ASP A 158 -8.66 -17.06 21.77
CA ASP A 158 -8.92 -15.86 20.97
C ASP A 158 -7.88 -14.76 21.26
N TYR A 159 -7.45 -14.63 22.52
CA TYR A 159 -6.40 -13.71 22.92
C TYR A 159 -5.04 -14.11 22.34
N VAL A 160 -4.67 -15.39 22.44
CA VAL A 160 -3.47 -15.94 21.81
C VAL A 160 -3.50 -15.61 20.31
N ASN A 161 -4.58 -15.95 19.61
CA ASN A 161 -4.72 -15.67 18.18
C ASN A 161 -4.59 -14.19 17.84
N ALA A 162 -5.16 -13.29 18.65
CA ALA A 162 -5.05 -11.85 18.46
C ALA A 162 -3.62 -11.32 18.65
N MET A 163 -2.89 -11.87 19.63
CA MET A 163 -1.52 -11.47 19.97
C MET A 163 -0.46 -12.11 19.06
N THR A 164 -0.73 -13.28 18.49
CA THR A 164 0.18 -14.02 17.61
C THR A 164 -0.19 -13.90 16.14
N LYS A 165 -0.98 -12.89 15.75
CA LYS A 165 -1.30 -12.66 14.35
C LYS A 165 -0.02 -12.44 13.56
N GLY A 166 0.06 -13.12 12.41
CA GLY A 166 1.15 -12.92 11.45
C GLY A 166 1.03 -11.58 10.73
N LEU A 167 1.80 -11.46 9.65
CA LEU A 167 1.81 -10.28 8.80
C LEU A 167 0.50 -10.12 8.02
N ALA A 168 0.24 -8.89 7.58
CA ALA A 168 -0.88 -8.57 6.72
C ALA A 168 -0.80 -9.36 5.40
N ILE A 169 -1.91 -10.01 5.06
CA ILE A 169 -2.03 -10.86 3.85
C ILE A 169 -2.84 -10.20 2.73
N ASN A 170 -3.34 -8.98 2.97
CA ASN A 170 -4.21 -8.25 2.06
C ASN A 170 -3.65 -6.89 1.62
N ASN A 171 -2.56 -6.43 2.24
CA ASN A 171 -1.98 -5.12 1.96
C ASN A 171 -0.48 -5.06 2.22
N ILE A 172 0.18 -4.09 1.60
CA ILE A 172 1.53 -3.63 1.90
C ILE A 172 1.51 -2.12 2.18
N ARG A 173 2.43 -1.65 3.00
CA ARG A 173 2.68 -0.22 3.22
C ARG A 173 3.86 0.23 2.39
N ILE A 174 3.70 1.37 1.75
CA ILE A 174 4.75 2.02 0.99
C ILE A 174 4.93 3.42 1.57
N GLN A 175 6.16 3.93 1.63
CA GLN A 175 6.49 5.27 2.13
C GLN A 175 7.65 5.82 1.32
N ILE A 176 7.73 7.14 1.19
CA ILE A 176 8.80 7.82 0.43
C ILE A 176 9.54 8.82 1.33
N SER A 177 10.82 9.02 1.05
CA SER A 177 11.64 10.05 1.70
C SER A 177 12.80 10.47 0.79
N ASP A 178 13.32 11.67 1.01
CA ASP A 178 14.52 12.21 0.37
C ASP A 178 15.83 11.74 1.03
N LYS A 179 15.76 11.10 2.20
CA LYS A 179 16.93 10.68 3.00
C LYS A 179 16.63 9.51 3.93
N LEU A 180 17.70 8.82 4.31
CA LEU A 180 17.69 7.87 5.42
C LEU A 180 17.89 8.60 6.76
N ASN A 181 17.53 7.94 7.84
CA ASN A 181 17.83 8.38 9.19
C ASN A 181 19.36 8.36 9.46
N ALA A 182 19.78 8.86 10.62
CA ALA A 182 21.20 8.97 10.96
C ALA A 182 21.91 7.60 11.08
N ALA A 183 21.17 6.53 11.42
CA ALA A 183 21.70 5.18 11.52
C ALA A 183 21.82 4.48 10.15
N GLY A 184 21.12 4.99 9.13
CA GLY A 184 21.06 4.38 7.80
C GLY A 184 20.23 3.11 7.73
N ASP A 185 19.43 2.81 8.76
CA ASP A 185 18.61 1.60 8.87
C ASP A 185 17.10 1.83 8.62
N ASP A 186 16.68 3.09 8.48
CA ASP A 186 15.31 3.45 8.11
C ASP A 186 15.26 4.79 7.34
N ILE A 187 14.09 5.13 6.79
CA ILE A 187 13.82 6.46 6.21
C ILE A 187 13.86 7.55 7.29
N SER A 188 14.17 8.79 6.90
CA SER A 188 14.27 9.93 7.81
C SER A 188 12.89 10.50 8.23
N ILE A 189 11.96 9.63 8.61
CA ILE A 189 10.64 9.99 9.13
C ILE A 189 10.50 9.42 10.55
N PRO A 190 10.10 10.22 11.56
CA PRO A 190 9.84 9.71 12.91
C PRO A 190 8.82 8.56 12.92
N ASN A 191 9.06 7.54 13.76
CA ASN A 191 8.23 6.32 13.79
C ASN A 191 6.75 6.56 14.12
N ASP A 192 6.45 7.55 14.95
CA ASP A 192 5.09 7.99 15.27
C ASP A 192 4.38 8.58 14.05
N ILE A 193 5.12 9.35 13.25
CA ILE A 193 4.62 9.90 11.97
C ILE A 193 4.46 8.77 10.96
N GLN A 194 5.44 7.87 10.82
CA GLN A 194 5.35 6.72 9.90
C GLN A 194 4.08 5.88 10.14
N LYS A 195 3.65 5.70 11.40
CA LYS A 195 2.42 4.96 11.73
C LYS A 195 1.14 5.67 11.26
N SER A 196 1.14 7.00 11.31
CA SER A 196 0.00 7.85 10.92
C SER A 196 -0.03 8.15 9.43
N TYR A 197 1.16 8.13 8.81
CA TYR A 197 1.43 8.48 7.43
C TYR A 197 1.68 7.22 6.62
N ASN A 198 0.59 6.57 6.24
CA ASN A 198 0.59 5.21 5.72
C ASN A 198 -0.04 5.14 4.32
N TYR A 199 0.76 4.77 3.32
CA TYR A 199 0.26 4.44 1.99
C TYR A 199 0.04 2.94 1.90
N ARG A 200 -1.17 2.55 2.30
CA ARG A 200 -1.65 1.17 2.25
C ARG A 200 -2.08 0.82 0.82
N LEU A 201 -1.31 -0.02 0.15
CA LEU A 201 -1.70 -0.65 -1.12
C LEU A 201 -2.36 -1.99 -0.83
N ALA A 202 -3.64 -2.13 -1.15
CA ALA A 202 -4.44 -3.31 -0.84
C ALA A 202 -4.93 -4.06 -2.09
N TRP A 203 -5.02 -5.39 -1.97
CA TRP A 203 -5.55 -6.29 -3.01
C TRP A 203 -6.69 -7.19 -2.50
N TYR A 204 -7.01 -7.14 -1.20
CA TYR A 204 -8.26 -7.69 -0.64
C TYR A 204 -8.82 -6.76 0.44
N ARG A 205 -10.15 -6.76 0.64
CA ARG A 205 -10.81 -6.03 1.73
C ARG A 205 -10.70 -6.77 3.07
N ASN A 206 -11.26 -7.96 3.14
CA ASN A 206 -11.37 -8.79 4.33
C ASN A 206 -11.18 -10.26 3.96
N LEU A 207 -10.10 -10.88 4.41
CA LEU A 207 -9.91 -12.33 4.23
C LEU A 207 -10.42 -13.10 5.45
N GLN A 208 -10.99 -14.28 5.18
CA GLN A 208 -11.42 -15.20 6.24
C GLN A 208 -10.20 -15.74 6.99
N SER A 209 -10.36 -16.08 8.27
CA SER A 209 -9.27 -16.51 9.15
C SER A 209 -8.57 -17.80 8.69
N GLU A 210 -9.26 -18.63 7.93
CA GLU A 210 -8.79 -19.90 7.37
C GLU A 210 -7.81 -19.68 6.22
N ILE A 211 -7.89 -18.52 5.57
CA ILE A 211 -7.05 -18.14 4.45
C ILE A 211 -5.70 -17.68 4.97
N LYS A 212 -4.63 -18.23 4.38
CA LYS A 212 -3.24 -17.96 4.77
C LYS A 212 -2.47 -17.27 3.64
N ASP A 213 -1.18 -17.11 3.87
CA ASP A 213 -0.20 -16.45 3.00
C ASP A 213 0.11 -17.18 1.68
N PHE A 214 -0.50 -18.33 1.40
CA PHE A 214 -0.33 -19.07 0.15
C PHE A 214 -1.17 -18.51 -1.01
N LEU A 215 -2.15 -17.64 -0.75
CA LEU A 215 -3.01 -17.12 -1.81
C LEU A 215 -2.20 -16.44 -2.92
N PRO A 216 -2.55 -16.66 -4.19
CA PRO A 216 -1.90 -15.98 -5.28
C PRO A 216 -2.32 -14.50 -5.35
N VAL A 217 -1.36 -13.67 -5.74
CA VAL A 217 -1.50 -12.26 -6.06
C VAL A 217 -0.84 -12.05 -7.40
N GLU A 218 -1.61 -11.45 -8.31
CA GLU A 218 -1.13 -11.07 -9.63
C GLU A 218 -0.61 -9.64 -9.58
N TYR A 219 0.48 -9.40 -10.29
CA TYR A 219 1.09 -8.09 -10.37
C TYR A 219 1.46 -7.74 -11.81
N TRP A 220 1.32 -6.46 -12.12
CA TRP A 220 1.83 -5.83 -13.34
C TRP A 220 2.68 -4.66 -12.93
N ILE A 221 3.93 -4.64 -13.39
CA ILE A 221 4.86 -3.58 -13.05
C ILE A 221 5.49 -3.00 -14.31
N THR A 222 5.62 -1.68 -14.32
CA THR A 222 6.42 -0.95 -15.29
C THR A 222 7.40 -0.06 -14.54
N VAL A 223 8.68 -0.20 -14.84
CA VAL A 223 9.80 0.48 -14.17
C VAL A 223 10.61 1.28 -15.18
N THR A 224 10.89 2.53 -14.83
CA THR A 224 11.92 3.35 -15.46
C THR A 224 12.91 3.85 -14.40
N LYS A 225 13.91 4.59 -14.82
CA LYS A 225 14.82 5.29 -13.90
C LYS A 225 14.08 6.30 -13.01
N ASP A 226 12.96 6.84 -13.49
CA ASP A 226 12.23 7.93 -12.87
C ASP A 226 10.92 7.51 -12.20
N SER A 227 10.31 6.39 -12.60
CA SER A 227 9.02 5.97 -12.05
C SER A 227 8.82 4.46 -11.99
N ILE A 228 7.93 4.06 -11.10
CA ILE A 228 7.36 2.72 -10.95
C ILE A 228 5.85 2.86 -11.00
N ASN A 229 5.23 2.12 -11.91
CA ASN A 229 3.80 1.89 -11.96
C ASN A 229 3.55 0.43 -11.57
N LEU A 230 2.77 0.19 -10.52
CA LEU A 230 2.47 -1.14 -10.01
C LEU A 230 0.96 -1.32 -9.90
N VAL A 231 0.44 -2.40 -10.47
CA VAL A 231 -0.93 -2.87 -10.24
C VAL A 231 -0.86 -4.20 -9.52
N LEU A 232 -1.60 -4.35 -8.43
CA LEU A 232 -1.78 -5.60 -7.70
C LEU A 232 -3.24 -6.03 -7.77
N ARG A 233 -3.47 -7.32 -8.02
CA ARG A 233 -4.80 -7.93 -7.98
C ARG A 233 -4.80 -9.19 -7.14
N GLY A 234 -5.75 -9.27 -6.21
CA GLY A 234 -5.99 -10.50 -5.46
C GLY A 234 -6.67 -11.55 -6.34
N ASP A 235 -6.35 -12.83 -6.11
CA ASP A 235 -7.07 -13.95 -6.72
C ASP A 235 -8.58 -13.89 -6.42
N PRO A 236 -9.45 -13.84 -7.45
CA PRO A 236 -10.91 -13.86 -7.31
C PRO A 236 -11.45 -15.12 -6.63
N SER A 237 -10.71 -16.25 -6.64
CA SER A 237 -11.16 -17.52 -6.06
C SER A 237 -11.39 -17.46 -4.55
N ALA A 238 -10.69 -16.55 -3.88
CA ALA A 238 -10.82 -16.28 -2.45
C ALA A 238 -12.02 -15.38 -2.11
N ASP A 239 -12.73 -14.86 -3.13
CA ASP A 239 -13.88 -14.00 -2.92
C ASP A 239 -15.16 -14.82 -2.71
N VAL A 240 -15.89 -14.48 -1.66
CA VAL A 240 -17.14 -15.13 -1.27
C VAL A 240 -18.26 -14.11 -1.42
N SER A 241 -19.44 -14.58 -1.84
CA SER A 241 -20.65 -13.75 -1.98
C SER A 241 -20.78 -12.76 -0.80
N PRO A 242 -20.85 -11.44 -1.05
CA PRO A 242 -21.32 -10.78 -2.28
C PRO A 242 -20.26 -10.45 -3.36
N TYR A 243 -19.09 -11.09 -3.36
CA TYR A 243 -18.05 -10.91 -4.40
C TYR A 243 -17.50 -9.48 -4.52
N ASN A 244 -17.22 -8.88 -3.37
CA ASN A 244 -16.67 -7.53 -3.27
C ASN A 244 -15.33 -7.50 -2.55
N ASN A 245 -14.69 -8.66 -2.37
CA ASN A 245 -13.50 -8.79 -1.54
C ASN A 245 -12.21 -8.59 -2.33
N TYR A 246 -12.09 -9.19 -3.52
CA TYR A 246 -10.88 -9.03 -4.33
C TYR A 246 -10.81 -7.59 -4.86
N LEU A 247 -9.62 -7.01 -4.79
CA LEU A 247 -9.36 -5.64 -5.24
C LEU A 247 -8.26 -5.63 -6.29
N THR A 248 -8.41 -4.73 -7.25
CA THR A 248 -7.36 -4.25 -8.13
C THR A 248 -6.88 -2.92 -7.55
N GLY A 249 -5.69 -2.93 -6.98
CA GLY A 249 -5.02 -1.76 -6.42
C GLY A 249 -3.93 -1.24 -7.35
N TYR A 250 -3.79 0.07 -7.45
CA TYR A 250 -2.73 0.73 -8.21
C TYR A 250 -1.83 1.56 -7.31
N CYS A 251 -0.54 1.59 -7.65
CA CYS A 251 0.48 2.41 -7.04
C CYS A 251 1.34 3.09 -8.11
N TYR A 252 1.54 4.39 -7.94
CA TYR A 252 2.56 5.16 -8.65
C TYR A 252 3.63 5.59 -7.66
N ILE A 253 4.89 5.49 -8.04
CA ILE A 253 6.02 6.01 -7.27
C ILE A 253 7.01 6.60 -8.26
N GLY A 254 7.34 7.87 -8.17
CA GLY A 254 8.31 8.42 -9.12
C GLY A 254 8.34 9.93 -9.22
N ALA A 255 9.32 10.39 -10.00
CA ALA A 255 9.40 11.76 -10.46
C ALA A 255 8.30 12.07 -11.47
N LEU A 256 7.99 13.34 -11.66
CA LEU A 256 7.04 13.80 -12.67
C LEU A 256 7.78 14.28 -13.92
N LYS A 257 7.15 14.15 -15.08
CA LYS A 257 7.59 14.80 -16.32
C LYS A 257 7.20 16.28 -16.27
N PRO A 258 8.10 17.23 -16.56
CA PRO A 258 7.76 18.65 -16.59
C PRO A 258 6.72 18.95 -17.67
N ILE A 259 5.93 19.98 -17.44
CA ILE A 259 4.98 20.51 -18.43
C ILE A 259 5.75 21.39 -19.42
N GLU A 260 5.47 21.19 -20.70
CA GLU A 260 6.02 22.02 -21.78
C GLU A 260 5.56 23.47 -21.54
N ASP A 261 6.52 24.41 -21.45
CA ASP A 261 6.33 25.84 -21.14
C ASP A 261 6.29 26.25 -19.65
N SER A 262 6.66 25.36 -18.72
CA SER A 262 6.91 25.77 -17.33
C SER A 262 8.18 26.61 -17.22
N ALA A 263 8.06 27.89 -16.82
CA ALA A 263 9.18 28.81 -16.62
C ALA A 263 10.21 28.32 -15.57
N TYR A 264 9.84 27.36 -14.71
CA TYR A 264 10.71 26.72 -13.73
C TYR A 264 10.42 25.21 -13.70
N THR A 265 11.42 24.38 -13.97
CA THR A 265 11.36 22.93 -13.71
C THR A 265 11.61 22.72 -12.22
N ASP A 266 10.68 22.08 -11.52
CA ASP A 266 11.00 21.60 -10.18
C ASP A 266 11.75 20.28 -10.34
N ASP A 267 13.05 20.34 -10.11
CA ASP A 267 13.95 19.19 -10.22
C ASP A 267 14.34 18.64 -8.84
N GLU A 268 13.90 19.30 -7.76
CA GLU A 268 14.33 18.99 -6.39
C GLU A 268 13.30 18.17 -5.61
N TYR A 269 12.03 18.51 -5.73
CA TYR A 269 10.94 17.92 -4.94
C TYR A 269 9.88 17.25 -5.82
N ASN A 270 10.23 16.90 -7.05
CA ASN A 270 9.29 16.37 -8.06
C ASN A 270 9.00 14.88 -7.95
N PHE A 271 9.35 14.25 -6.83
CA PHE A 271 9.10 12.84 -6.55
C PHE A 271 7.86 12.66 -5.67
N GLY A 272 7.01 11.70 -6.01
CA GLY A 272 5.79 11.45 -5.27
C GLY A 272 5.27 10.03 -5.34
N ILE A 273 4.19 9.79 -4.62
CA ILE A 273 3.55 8.49 -4.46
C ILE A 273 2.03 8.61 -4.37
N THR A 274 1.34 7.63 -4.95
CA THR A 274 -0.05 7.34 -4.65
C THR A 274 -0.27 5.84 -4.60
N VAL A 275 -1.21 5.39 -3.78
CA VAL A 275 -1.62 3.98 -3.67
C VAL A 275 -3.14 3.86 -3.61
N SER A 276 -3.64 2.65 -3.82
CA SER A 276 -5.06 2.35 -3.67
C SER A 276 -5.29 1.45 -2.45
N SER A 277 -6.27 1.82 -1.61
CA SER A 277 -6.54 1.22 -0.30
C SER A 277 -7.95 0.67 -0.19
N ASP A 278 -8.11 -0.38 0.62
CA ASP A 278 -9.38 -0.94 1.09
C ASP A 278 -10.01 -0.13 2.22
N VAL A 279 -9.19 0.61 2.99
CA VAL A 279 -9.61 1.41 4.16
C VAL A 279 -9.45 2.90 3.86
N GLU A 280 -10.37 3.71 4.40
CA GLU A 280 -10.31 5.17 4.31
C GLU A 280 -9.01 5.70 4.90
N PRO A 281 -8.32 6.66 4.24
CA PRO A 281 -7.12 7.25 4.79
C PRO A 281 -7.40 7.96 6.11
N GLY A 282 -6.48 7.80 7.07
CA GLY A 282 -6.47 8.61 8.29
C GLY A 282 -5.99 10.02 7.98
N TYR A 283 -6.85 11.02 8.18
CA TYR A 283 -6.45 12.43 8.07
C TYR A 283 -5.64 12.83 9.30
N SER A 284 -4.32 12.92 9.13
CA SER A 284 -3.39 13.41 10.16
C SER A 284 -2.65 14.63 9.62
N ASN A 285 -2.20 15.52 10.52
CA ASN A 285 -1.55 16.78 10.15
C ASN A 285 -0.08 16.90 10.61
N PRO A 286 0.78 15.85 10.48
CA PRO A 286 2.16 15.91 10.96
C PRO A 286 2.99 16.99 10.25
N TYR A 287 2.63 17.35 9.01
CA TYR A 287 3.31 18.36 8.19
C TYR A 287 2.42 19.57 7.90
N GLY A 288 1.43 19.83 8.76
CA GLY A 288 0.46 20.91 8.63
C GLY A 288 -0.93 20.45 8.18
N GLN A 289 -1.86 21.41 8.08
CA GLN A 289 -3.30 21.15 7.82
C GLN A 289 -3.61 20.48 6.48
N ARG A 290 -2.66 20.51 5.55
CA ARG A 290 -2.76 19.89 4.23
C ARG A 290 -1.68 18.82 4.09
N THR A 291 -1.53 17.96 5.09
CA THR A 291 -0.69 16.77 4.89
C THR A 291 -1.41 15.80 3.97
N ALA A 292 -0.71 15.34 2.94
CA ALA A 292 -1.25 14.38 1.97
C ALA A 292 -1.56 13.02 2.63
N THR A 293 -2.55 12.33 2.09
CA THR A 293 -2.85 10.96 2.48
C THR A 293 -2.11 9.93 1.65
N GLY A 294 -1.70 10.28 0.42
CA GLY A 294 -1.13 9.40 -0.60
C GLY A 294 -2.07 8.27 -1.05
N ILE A 295 -3.34 8.32 -0.64
CA ILE A 295 -4.38 7.34 -1.03
C ILE A 295 -5.42 8.05 -1.91
N THR A 296 -6.09 9.09 -1.41
CA THR A 296 -7.08 9.86 -2.18
C THR A 296 -6.47 11.07 -2.89
N ASP A 297 -5.16 11.22 -2.79
CA ASP A 297 -4.32 12.24 -3.40
C ASP A 297 -2.98 11.63 -3.80
N VAL A 298 -2.18 12.39 -4.54
CA VAL A 298 -0.77 12.09 -4.78
C VAL A 298 0.07 12.88 -3.80
N CYS A 299 0.83 12.19 -2.97
CA CYS A 299 1.74 12.85 -2.06
C CYS A 299 3.09 13.09 -2.74
N MET A 300 3.55 14.33 -2.74
CA MET A 300 4.88 14.71 -3.21
C MET A 300 5.82 14.95 -2.02
N ILE A 301 7.13 14.70 -2.18
CA ILE A 301 8.15 14.97 -1.14
C ILE A 301 8.01 16.39 -0.59
N ALA A 302 7.86 17.38 -1.49
CA ALA A 302 7.46 18.72 -1.13
C ALA A 302 6.75 19.42 -2.30
N ASN A 303 6.08 20.54 -1.99
CA ASN A 303 5.54 21.44 -3.01
C ASN A 303 6.65 22.34 -3.62
N LYS A 304 6.27 23.24 -4.54
CA LYS A 304 7.19 24.10 -5.30
C LYS A 304 7.93 25.12 -4.40
N ILE A 305 7.42 25.35 -3.19
CA ILE A 305 7.97 26.26 -2.17
C ILE A 305 8.78 25.49 -1.10
N GLY A 306 8.78 24.15 -1.14
CA GLY A 306 9.49 23.28 -0.18
C GLY A 306 8.67 22.89 1.06
N MET A 307 7.35 23.12 1.07
CA MET A 307 6.48 22.56 2.12
C MET A 307 6.36 21.05 1.94
N PRO A 308 6.74 20.24 2.94
CA PRO A 308 6.85 18.80 2.77
C PRO A 308 5.48 18.13 2.68
N TYR A 309 5.40 17.04 1.91
CA TYR A 309 4.32 16.07 1.96
C TYR A 309 2.90 16.63 1.75
N GLN A 310 2.75 17.58 0.81
CA GLN A 310 1.47 18.22 0.47
C GLN A 310 0.69 17.43 -0.61
N PRO A 311 -0.65 17.43 -0.57
CA PRO A 311 -1.50 16.70 -1.50
C PRO A 311 -1.54 17.37 -2.86
N HIS A 312 -1.45 16.56 -3.91
CA HIS A 312 -1.65 16.95 -5.30
C HIS A 312 -2.79 16.10 -5.89
N TYR A 313 -3.59 16.72 -6.76
CA TYR A 313 -4.78 16.09 -7.33
C TYR A 313 -4.60 15.81 -8.82
N PRO A 314 -5.16 14.70 -9.32
CA PRO A 314 -5.09 14.37 -10.74
C PRO A 314 -6.02 15.27 -11.58
N GLY A 315 -5.46 15.92 -12.58
CA GLY A 315 -6.16 16.57 -13.68
C GLY A 315 -5.89 15.81 -14.97
N PHE A 316 -6.95 15.48 -15.72
CA PHE A 316 -6.83 14.83 -17.02
C PHE A 316 -8.11 15.09 -17.83
N TYR A 317 -8.01 14.90 -19.15
CA TYR A 317 -9.16 15.07 -20.03
C TYR A 317 -10.05 13.82 -20.02
N SER A 318 -11.25 13.93 -19.44
CA SER A 318 -12.27 12.88 -19.40
C SER A 318 -13.64 13.43 -19.78
N THR A 319 -14.48 12.54 -20.30
CA THR A 319 -15.93 12.76 -20.42
C THR A 319 -16.57 12.78 -19.03
N ASN A 320 -17.75 13.42 -18.92
CA ASN A 320 -18.50 13.47 -17.67
C ASN A 320 -19.06 12.07 -17.30
N MET A 321 -19.04 11.71 -16.02
CA MET A 321 -19.47 10.40 -15.53
C MET A 321 -20.94 10.05 -15.84
N PHE A 322 -21.82 11.04 -15.99
CA PHE A 322 -23.25 10.83 -16.26
C PHE A 322 -23.61 10.90 -17.75
N MET A 323 -22.63 11.13 -18.62
CA MET A 323 -22.87 11.10 -20.07
C MET A 323 -23.11 9.68 -20.55
N ASP A 324 -23.91 9.56 -21.61
CA ASP A 324 -24.17 8.28 -22.27
C ASP A 324 -22.90 7.75 -22.96
N LYS A 325 -22.19 6.87 -22.26
CA LYS A 325 -20.92 6.28 -22.70
C LYS A 325 -21.09 5.42 -23.94
N CYS A 326 -22.26 4.82 -24.17
CA CYS A 326 -22.47 3.98 -25.35
C CYS A 326 -22.41 4.77 -26.66
N ASN A 327 -22.66 6.09 -26.59
CA ASN A 327 -22.76 6.95 -27.76
C ASN A 327 -21.60 7.96 -27.88
N VAL A 328 -20.80 8.12 -26.82
CA VAL A 328 -19.74 9.13 -26.73
C VAL A 328 -18.35 8.50 -26.71
N GLU A 329 -18.23 7.23 -26.30
CA GLU A 329 -16.94 6.52 -26.21
C GLU A 329 -16.90 5.29 -27.10
N GLY A 330 -15.84 5.20 -27.90
CA GLY A 330 -15.83 4.37 -29.10
C GLY A 330 -16.51 5.12 -30.25
N SER A 331 -15.90 5.10 -31.43
CA SER A 331 -16.62 5.56 -32.61
C SER A 331 -17.83 4.64 -32.81
N ARG A 332 -19.05 5.18 -32.96
CA ARG A 332 -20.29 4.39 -33.19
C ARG A 332 -20.17 3.38 -34.35
N TRP A 333 -19.18 3.54 -35.22
CA TRP A 333 -18.98 2.72 -36.40
C TRP A 333 -18.08 1.51 -36.15
N ASP A 334 -17.14 1.59 -35.21
CA ASP A 334 -16.13 0.54 -34.99
C ASP A 334 -15.82 0.22 -33.53
N HIS A 335 -16.29 1.06 -32.60
CA HIS A 335 -16.00 1.03 -31.17
C HIS A 335 -14.50 0.99 -30.84
N LYS A 336 -13.61 1.56 -31.69
CA LYS A 336 -12.15 1.44 -31.51
C LYS A 336 -11.47 2.65 -30.86
N LYS A 337 -12.09 3.83 -30.94
CA LYS A 337 -11.49 5.08 -30.43
C LYS A 337 -11.96 5.36 -29.00
N HIS A 338 -11.05 5.17 -28.05
CA HIS A 338 -11.29 5.47 -26.64
C HIS A 338 -10.47 6.66 -26.20
N GLN A 339 -10.99 7.43 -25.24
CA GLN A 339 -10.36 8.63 -24.75
C GLN A 339 -9.52 8.32 -23.51
N PHE A 340 -8.20 8.30 -23.69
CA PHE A 340 -7.20 8.23 -22.61
C PHE A 340 -6.29 9.46 -22.69
N SER A 341 -6.00 10.06 -21.54
CA SER A 341 -5.22 11.29 -21.40
C SER A 341 -4.08 11.06 -20.40
N PRO A 342 -2.93 11.73 -20.59
CA PRO A 342 -1.94 11.86 -19.53
C PRO A 342 -2.55 12.47 -18.27
N ILE A 343 -2.01 12.10 -17.11
CA ILE A 343 -2.44 12.60 -15.80
C ILE A 343 -1.50 13.71 -15.38
N THR A 344 -2.01 14.94 -15.34
CA THR A 344 -1.32 16.11 -14.81
C THR A 344 -1.61 16.25 -13.33
N LEU A 345 -0.59 16.44 -12.49
CA LEU A 345 -0.79 16.69 -11.07
C LEU A 345 -0.92 18.19 -10.80
N VAL A 346 -1.94 18.56 -10.04
CA VAL A 346 -2.28 19.95 -9.73
C VAL A 346 -2.26 20.15 -8.22
N HIS A 347 -1.47 21.14 -7.77
CA HIS A 347 -1.50 21.62 -6.39
C HIS A 347 -2.53 22.76 -6.28
N PRO A 348 -3.35 22.84 -5.22
CA PRO A 348 -4.34 23.92 -5.05
C PRO A 348 -3.77 25.34 -5.02
N ILE A 349 -2.48 25.50 -4.72
CA ILE A 349 -1.80 26.81 -4.66
C ILE A 349 -0.77 26.95 -5.80
N ASP A 350 -0.02 25.89 -6.09
CA ASP A 350 1.16 25.97 -6.98
C ASP A 350 0.78 25.65 -8.44
N MET A 351 -0.51 25.37 -8.66
CA MET A 351 -1.11 24.93 -9.91
C MET A 351 -0.43 23.67 -10.44
N GLU A 352 -0.36 23.54 -11.76
CA GLU A 352 0.15 22.36 -12.42
C GLU A 352 1.63 22.13 -12.07
N ARG A 353 1.92 20.87 -11.75
CA ARG A 353 3.20 20.42 -11.23
C ARG A 353 4.01 19.67 -12.28
N GLY A 354 3.35 18.77 -13.00
CA GLY A 354 3.99 17.83 -13.91
C GLY A 354 3.02 16.72 -14.30
N ASN A 355 3.40 15.93 -15.29
CA ASN A 355 2.65 14.75 -15.73
C ASN A 355 3.23 13.49 -15.10
N MET A 356 2.36 12.56 -14.70
CA MET A 356 2.78 11.22 -14.29
C MET A 356 3.40 10.48 -15.48
N ILE A 357 4.47 9.74 -15.23
CA ILE A 357 5.24 9.06 -16.28
C ILE A 357 4.63 7.68 -16.55
N ASN A 358 4.49 7.33 -17.84
CA ASN A 358 4.08 5.99 -18.27
C ASN A 358 2.71 5.52 -17.78
N VAL A 359 1.79 6.47 -17.57
CA VAL A 359 0.42 6.20 -17.16
C VAL A 359 -0.57 7.16 -17.81
N LEU A 360 -1.71 6.62 -18.21
CA LEU A 360 -2.85 7.36 -18.73
C LEU A 360 -4.08 7.10 -17.87
N ALA A 361 -4.98 8.07 -17.79
CA ALA A 361 -6.32 7.89 -17.25
C ALA A 361 -7.35 8.15 -18.35
N GLY A 362 -8.41 7.34 -18.36
CA GLY A 362 -9.46 7.43 -19.36
C GLY A 362 -10.70 6.70 -18.91
N ASP A 363 -11.78 6.85 -19.64
CA ASP A 363 -12.97 6.08 -19.35
C ASP A 363 -12.76 4.62 -19.75
N GLY A 364 -13.19 3.71 -18.88
CA GLY A 364 -13.02 2.28 -19.06
C GLY A 364 -14.17 1.61 -19.81
N SER A 365 -15.20 2.36 -20.23
CA SER A 365 -16.37 1.82 -20.91
C SER A 365 -16.01 1.10 -22.21
N ASN A 366 -16.66 -0.03 -22.47
CA ASN A 366 -16.50 -0.85 -23.69
C ASN A 366 -15.09 -1.41 -23.95
N ILE A 367 -14.19 -1.37 -22.96
CA ILE A 367 -12.89 -2.08 -23.00
C ILE A 367 -12.89 -3.04 -21.80
N ASN A 368 -12.37 -4.26 -21.96
CA ASN A 368 -12.26 -5.17 -20.82
C ASN A 368 -11.13 -4.74 -19.88
N ASP A 369 -11.04 -5.38 -18.72
CA ASP A 369 -9.85 -5.25 -17.88
C ASP A 369 -8.68 -5.98 -18.58
N GLU A 370 -7.45 -5.51 -18.40
CA GLU A 370 -6.22 -6.05 -19.00
C GLU A 370 -6.05 -5.94 -20.52
N ASP A 371 -7.03 -5.38 -21.23
CA ASP A 371 -6.90 -5.16 -22.67
C ASP A 371 -5.74 -4.18 -22.99
N MET A 372 -5.09 -4.45 -24.12
CA MET A 372 -4.04 -3.61 -24.66
C MET A 372 -4.62 -2.44 -25.47
N LEU A 373 -4.11 -1.25 -25.20
CA LEU A 373 -4.45 0.01 -25.85
C LEU A 373 -3.25 0.52 -26.63
N THR A 374 -3.45 0.83 -27.91
CA THR A 374 -2.44 1.49 -28.74
C THR A 374 -2.74 2.98 -28.80
N TYR A 375 -1.90 3.77 -28.15
CA TYR A 375 -1.91 5.23 -28.17
C TYR A 375 -1.16 5.72 -29.41
N MET A 376 -1.73 6.72 -30.10
CA MET A 376 -1.17 7.32 -31.33
C MET A 376 -0.77 6.28 -32.39
N ARG A 377 -1.66 5.31 -32.64
CA ARG A 377 -1.48 4.24 -33.63
C ARG A 377 -1.05 4.78 -35.00
N ASP A 378 -0.15 4.08 -35.68
CA ASP A 378 0.35 4.40 -37.02
C ASP A 378 1.13 5.73 -37.09
N THR A 379 1.69 6.18 -35.95
CA THR A 379 2.59 7.34 -35.87
C THR A 379 3.97 6.93 -35.34
N ASP A 380 4.98 7.79 -35.53
CA ASP A 380 6.33 7.58 -34.96
C ASP A 380 6.35 7.60 -33.42
N SER A 381 5.27 8.06 -32.79
CA SER A 381 5.06 8.08 -31.35
C SER A 381 4.05 7.00 -30.93
N GLU A 382 4.02 5.85 -31.62
CA GLU A 382 3.14 4.74 -31.23
C GLU A 382 3.57 4.14 -29.90
N GLU A 383 2.58 3.91 -29.05
CA GLU A 383 2.74 3.77 -27.63
C GLU A 383 1.74 2.71 -27.14
N ASN A 384 2.17 1.66 -26.43
CA ASN A 384 1.27 0.60 -25.97
C ASN A 384 1.02 0.69 -24.47
N TYR A 385 -0.21 0.45 -24.04
CA TYR A 385 -0.62 0.51 -22.64
C TYR A 385 -1.52 -0.68 -22.30
N LYS A 386 -1.45 -1.17 -21.06
CA LYS A 386 -2.36 -2.19 -20.53
C LYS A 386 -3.35 -1.53 -19.56
N LYS A 387 -4.65 -1.71 -19.81
CA LYS A 387 -5.72 -1.06 -19.05
C LYS A 387 -6.08 -1.84 -17.79
N PHE A 388 -6.35 -1.11 -16.70
CA PHE A 388 -6.82 -1.63 -15.43
C PHE A 388 -7.96 -0.78 -14.86
N ARG A 389 -9.03 -1.44 -14.45
CA ARG A 389 -10.10 -0.84 -13.63
C ARG A 389 -9.71 -0.98 -12.16
N ILE A 390 -9.52 0.14 -11.50
CA ILE A 390 -9.22 0.17 -10.06
C ILE A 390 -10.51 -0.09 -9.29
N THR A 391 -10.53 -1.16 -8.50
CA THR A 391 -11.71 -1.56 -7.70
C THR A 391 -11.52 -1.30 -6.21
N ALA A 392 -10.29 -0.99 -5.79
CA ALA A 392 -10.00 -0.48 -4.46
C ALA A 392 -10.81 0.81 -4.19
N PRO A 393 -11.60 0.86 -3.09
CA PRO A 393 -12.58 1.92 -2.85
C PRO A 393 -11.97 3.30 -2.67
N PHE A 394 -10.75 3.37 -2.13
CA PHE A 394 -10.03 4.63 -1.93
C PHE A 394 -8.79 4.65 -2.82
N ASN A 395 -8.71 5.63 -3.71
CA ASN A 395 -7.63 5.85 -4.65
C ASN A 395 -7.64 7.33 -5.11
N PHE A 396 -6.57 7.79 -5.76
CA PHE A 396 -6.42 9.19 -6.12
C PHE A 396 -7.44 9.69 -7.14
N LEU A 397 -8.05 8.79 -7.93
CA LEU A 397 -9.11 9.16 -8.88
C LEU A 397 -10.39 9.57 -8.17
N ASN A 398 -10.62 9.21 -6.90
CA ASN A 398 -11.79 9.66 -6.15
C ASN A 398 -11.91 11.19 -6.08
N ASN A 399 -10.79 11.91 -6.11
CA ASN A 399 -10.73 13.37 -6.13
C ASN A 399 -10.41 13.94 -7.52
N SER A 400 -10.62 13.15 -8.58
CA SER A 400 -10.45 13.59 -9.97
C SER A 400 -11.73 14.15 -10.58
N VAL A 401 -11.63 14.63 -11.82
CA VAL A 401 -12.78 15.07 -12.63
C VAL A 401 -13.79 13.96 -12.93
N ASN A 402 -13.35 12.69 -12.94
CA ASN A 402 -14.20 11.53 -13.14
C ASN A 402 -13.70 10.33 -12.30
N PRO A 403 -14.25 10.13 -11.09
CA PRO A 403 -13.95 8.99 -10.23
C PRO A 403 -14.11 7.59 -10.84
N ASN A 404 -14.89 7.44 -11.91
CA ASN A 404 -15.11 6.15 -12.57
C ASN A 404 -14.09 5.85 -13.67
N SER A 405 -13.04 6.67 -13.82
CA SER A 405 -11.99 6.45 -14.79
C SER A 405 -11.16 5.19 -14.48
N SER A 406 -10.65 4.59 -15.54
CA SER A 406 -9.67 3.51 -15.52
C SER A 406 -8.26 4.06 -15.72
N ILE A 407 -7.27 3.28 -15.31
CA ILE A 407 -5.85 3.59 -15.46
C ILE A 407 -5.28 2.69 -16.55
N ALA A 408 -4.36 3.19 -17.37
CA ALA A 408 -3.59 2.37 -18.29
C ALA A 408 -2.11 2.62 -18.08
N ILE A 409 -1.33 1.56 -17.80
CA ILE A 409 0.12 1.65 -17.58
C ILE A 409 0.87 1.25 -18.85
N ARG A 410 2.01 1.89 -19.09
CA ARG A 410 2.85 1.66 -20.27
C ARG A 410 3.25 0.18 -20.35
N TRP A 411 3.18 -0.38 -21.56
CA TRP A 411 3.45 -1.80 -21.79
C TRP A 411 4.22 -2.06 -23.07
N LYS A 412 4.89 -3.21 -23.14
CA LYS A 412 5.58 -3.68 -24.35
C LYS A 412 4.59 -3.93 -25.48
N LYS A 413 5.03 -3.70 -26.72
CA LYS A 413 4.29 -4.13 -27.91
C LYS A 413 4.27 -5.66 -27.93
N VAL A 414 3.08 -6.24 -28.00
CA VAL A 414 2.94 -7.68 -28.24
C VAL A 414 3.25 -7.91 -29.71
N ALA A 415 4.17 -8.84 -30.02
CA ALA A 415 4.41 -9.23 -31.40
C ALA A 415 3.12 -9.85 -31.96
N GLU A 416 2.68 -9.36 -33.12
CA GLU A 416 1.48 -9.87 -33.83
C GLU A 416 1.62 -11.33 -34.25
#